data_AF-A0A7J7R650-F1
#
_entry.id   AF-A0A7J7R650-F1
#
_cell.length_a   1.000
_cell.length_b   1.000
_cell.length_c   1.000
_cell.angle_alpha   90.00
_cell.angle_beta   90.00
_cell.angle_gamma   90.00
#
_symmetry.space_group_name_H-M   'P 1'
#
loop_
_entity.id
_entity.type
_entity.pdbx_description
1 polymer ?
#
loop_
_entity_poly.entity_id
_entity_poly.type
_entity_poly.pdbx_seq_one_letter_code
_entity_poly.pdbx_strand_id
1 'polypeptide(L)'
;MPLHKFPVGVWKQLRLREGICSRLPQSYLRSLEEERTPTPVHYRPHGAKFKINPKNGQRERVEDVPIPLHYPAESQRGLWGGEGWILGHRYIDNDKLSKRVKKVWKPQLFQRELYSEILDTKFSVTVTMRTLDLIDEAYGFDFYILKTPKEDLCSKFGMDLKRGMLLRLARRDPQLHPDDPERRAAIYDKYKKPSGSA
;
A
#
# COMPACT_ATOMS: atom_id res chain seq x y z
N MET A 1 12.42 22.64 35.87
CA MET A 1 11.90 21.39 35.28
C MET A 1 12.99 20.80 34.40
N PRO A 2 13.38 19.52 34.57
CA PRO A 2 14.37 18.92 33.67
C PRO A 2 13.77 18.77 32.26
N LEU A 3 14.58 19.07 31.23
CA LEU A 3 14.23 18.85 29.83
C LEU A 3 14.86 17.53 29.35
N HIS A 4 14.19 16.83 28.43
CA HIS A 4 14.78 15.66 27.78
C HIS A 4 15.94 16.07 26.87
N LYS A 5 17.00 15.24 26.84
CA LYS A 5 18.14 15.40 25.93
C LYS A 5 17.75 15.24 24.45
N PHE A 6 16.77 14.37 24.18
CA PHE A 6 16.27 14.08 22.83
C PHE A 6 14.75 14.28 22.76
N PRO A 7 14.22 14.84 21.65
CA PRO A 7 12.78 14.96 21.42
C PRO A 7 12.07 13.60 21.44
N VAL A 8 10.83 13.56 21.96
CA VAL A 8 10.04 12.31 22.06
C VAL A 8 9.81 11.65 20.69
N GLY A 9 9.67 12.45 19.62
CA GLY A 9 9.43 11.94 18.26
C GLY A 9 10.58 11.08 17.71
N VAL A 10 11.83 11.30 18.13
CA VAL A 10 12.98 10.55 17.63
C VAL A 10 13.31 9.30 18.42
N TRP A 11 12.61 9.04 19.54
CA TRP A 11 12.93 7.90 20.42
C TRP A 11 12.80 6.55 19.71
N LYS A 12 11.84 6.41 18.78
CA LYS A 12 11.71 5.18 17.98
C LYS A 12 12.92 4.95 17.08
N GLN A 13 13.45 6.00 16.46
CA GLN A 13 14.65 5.93 15.62
C GLN A 13 15.91 5.64 16.45
N LEU A 14 16.03 6.24 17.63
CA LEU A 14 17.14 5.94 18.55
C LEU A 14 17.18 4.46 18.94
N ARG A 15 16.01 3.85 19.23
CA ARG A 15 15.91 2.40 19.51
C ARG A 15 16.36 1.52 18.34
N LEU A 16 16.22 1.98 17.10
CA LEU A 16 16.70 1.23 15.92
C LEU A 16 18.23 1.24 15.80
N ARG A 17 18.90 2.25 16.37
CA ARG A 17 20.35 2.43 16.32
C ARG A 17 21.09 1.71 17.46
N GLU A 18 20.38 1.21 18.46
CA GLU A 18 20.94 0.57 19.65
C GLU A 18 20.53 -0.90 19.78
N GLY A 19 21.29 -1.66 20.57
CA GLY A 19 20.93 -3.02 21.01
C GLY A 19 20.86 -4.06 19.88
N ILE A 20 19.80 -4.86 19.88
CA ILE A 20 19.59 -5.92 18.87
C ILE A 20 19.15 -5.36 17.51
N CYS A 21 18.46 -4.22 17.49
CA CYS A 21 17.93 -3.61 16.28
C CYS A 21 19.04 -3.10 15.35
N SER A 22 20.16 -2.63 15.91
CA SER A 22 21.31 -2.17 15.13
C SER A 22 22.02 -3.30 14.37
N ARG A 23 21.77 -4.56 14.72
CA ARG A 23 22.30 -5.75 14.02
C ARG A 23 21.44 -6.20 12.85
N LEU A 24 20.29 -5.56 12.60
CA LEU A 24 19.41 -5.92 11.50
C LEU A 24 20.04 -5.55 10.14
N PRO A 25 19.68 -6.25 9.04
CA PRO A 25 20.17 -5.92 7.72
C PRO A 25 19.87 -4.47 7.31
N GLN A 26 20.87 -3.79 6.73
CA GLN A 26 20.75 -2.38 6.37
C GLN A 26 19.64 -2.10 5.34
N SER A 27 19.41 -3.03 4.41
CA SER A 27 18.32 -2.92 3.42
C SER A 27 16.95 -2.87 4.08
N TYR A 28 16.74 -3.66 5.13
CA TYR A 28 15.51 -3.66 5.91
C TYR A 28 15.35 -2.38 6.71
N LEU A 29 16.42 -1.92 7.38
CA LEU A 29 16.40 -0.66 8.14
C LEU A 29 16.06 0.55 7.24
N ARG A 30 16.65 0.64 6.04
CA ARG A 30 16.32 1.69 5.07
C ARG A 30 14.83 1.66 4.70
N SER A 31 14.27 0.48 4.43
CA SER A 31 12.85 0.34 4.11
C SER A 31 11.89 0.69 5.25
N LEU A 32 12.37 0.72 6.50
CA LEU A 32 11.60 1.19 7.65
C LEU A 32 11.68 2.71 7.82
N GLU A 33 12.79 3.32 7.43
CA GLU A 33 13.01 4.77 7.49
C GLU A 33 12.40 5.50 6.28
N GLU A 34 12.28 4.83 5.13
CA GLU A 34 11.61 5.37 3.93
C GLU A 34 10.10 5.55 4.17
N GLU A 35 9.70 6.76 4.55
CA GLU A 35 8.30 7.16 4.65
C GLU A 35 7.85 7.83 3.34
N ARG A 36 7.51 7.00 2.37
CA ARG A 36 6.95 7.46 1.08
C ARG A 36 5.46 7.78 1.26
N THR A 37 5.00 8.84 0.61
CA THR A 37 3.58 9.18 0.62
C THR A 37 2.82 8.20 -0.27
N PRO A 38 1.75 7.57 0.24
CA PRO A 38 0.96 6.62 -0.53
C PRO A 38 0.20 7.31 -1.66
N THR A 39 -0.21 6.52 -2.64
CA THR A 39 -1.03 6.94 -3.77
C THR A 39 -2.40 7.45 -3.28
N PRO A 40 -2.89 8.59 -3.80
CA PRO A 40 -4.18 9.15 -3.39
C PRO A 40 -5.34 8.22 -3.75
N VAL A 41 -6.19 7.91 -2.76
CA VAL A 41 -7.38 7.05 -2.91
C VAL A 41 -8.67 7.83 -2.70
N HIS A 42 -8.85 8.41 -1.52
CA HIS A 42 -10.11 9.05 -1.10
C HIS A 42 -10.16 10.56 -1.35
N TYR A 43 -9.16 11.10 -2.07
CA TYR A 43 -9.12 12.49 -2.47
C TYR A 43 -8.51 12.61 -3.86
N ARG A 44 -8.85 13.68 -4.57
CA ARG A 44 -8.30 13.97 -5.90
C ARG A 44 -7.09 14.90 -5.73
N PRO A 45 -5.88 14.51 -6.18
CA PRO A 45 -4.73 15.39 -6.11
C PRO A 45 -4.93 16.60 -7.03
N HIS A 46 -4.25 17.69 -6.71
CA HIS A 46 -4.39 18.95 -7.44
C HIS A 46 -3.75 18.93 -8.82
N GLY A 47 -2.77 18.05 -9.08
CA GLY A 47 -2.06 17.87 -10.35
C GLY A 47 -1.01 18.95 -10.67
N ALA A 48 -1.04 20.08 -9.96
CA ALA A 48 -0.07 21.17 -10.10
C ALA A 48 0.27 21.76 -8.72
N LYS A 49 1.50 22.25 -8.58
CA LYS A 49 1.99 22.88 -7.32
C LYS A 49 1.43 24.28 -7.08
N PHE A 50 0.87 24.91 -8.12
CA PHE A 50 0.34 26.26 -8.06
C PHE A 50 -1.00 26.33 -8.78
N LYS A 51 -1.93 27.13 -8.23
CA LYS A 51 -3.20 27.48 -8.88
C LYS A 51 -3.43 28.98 -8.77
N ILE A 52 -4.15 29.52 -9.73
CA ILE A 52 -4.58 30.92 -9.69
C ILE A 52 -5.85 30.98 -8.85
N ASN A 53 -5.84 31.78 -7.80
CA ASN A 53 -7.01 31.95 -6.95
C ASN A 53 -8.07 32.77 -7.71
N PRO A 54 -9.30 32.23 -7.88
CA PRO A 54 -10.33 32.87 -8.69
C PRO A 54 -10.82 34.22 -8.13
N LYS A 55 -10.58 34.52 -6.86
CA LYS A 55 -11.05 35.76 -6.22
C LYS A 55 -10.11 36.95 -6.44
N ASN A 56 -8.81 36.72 -6.43
CA ASN A 56 -7.78 37.77 -6.48
C ASN A 56 -6.88 37.68 -7.72
N GLY A 57 -6.98 36.62 -8.52
CA GLY A 57 -6.13 36.39 -9.70
C GLY A 57 -4.66 36.09 -9.38
N GLN A 58 -4.32 35.88 -8.11
CA GLN A 58 -2.93 35.65 -7.69
C GLN A 58 -2.57 34.17 -7.75
N ARG A 59 -1.28 33.90 -8.03
CA ARG A 59 -0.73 32.55 -8.06
C ARG A 59 -0.41 32.09 -6.64
N GLU A 60 -1.13 31.08 -6.16
CA GLU A 60 -0.98 30.52 -4.82
C GLU A 60 -0.45 29.08 -4.90
N ARG A 61 0.39 28.69 -3.94
CA ARG A 61 0.87 27.30 -3.81
C ARG A 61 -0.24 26.44 -3.23
N VAL A 62 -0.44 25.26 -3.82
CA VAL A 62 -1.40 24.26 -3.33
C VAL A 62 -0.66 22.98 -2.98
N GLU A 63 -1.11 22.30 -1.92
CA GLU A 63 -0.51 21.07 -1.41
C GLU A 63 -1.56 19.98 -1.27
N ASP A 64 -1.18 18.76 -1.63
CA ASP A 64 -2.02 17.58 -1.52
C ASP A 64 -1.88 16.99 -0.11
N VAL A 65 -2.87 17.22 0.74
CA VAL A 65 -2.89 16.70 2.12
C VAL A 65 -3.69 15.39 2.17
N PRO A 66 -3.09 14.25 2.55
CA PRO A 66 -3.78 12.98 2.57
C PRO A 66 -4.84 12.92 3.69
N ILE A 67 -5.93 12.21 3.42
CA ILE A 67 -6.98 11.95 4.41
C ILE A 67 -6.51 10.88 5.39
N PRO A 68 -6.59 11.09 6.72
CA PRO A 68 -6.30 10.05 7.69
C PRO A 68 -7.26 8.86 7.54
N LEU A 69 -6.71 7.67 7.28
CA LEU A 69 -7.47 6.44 7.12
C LEU A 69 -7.30 5.54 8.34
N HIS A 70 -8.40 4.89 8.73
CA HIS A 70 -8.39 3.85 9.74
C HIS A 70 -8.47 2.48 9.06
N TYR A 71 -7.42 1.68 9.26
CA TYR A 71 -7.35 0.29 8.76
C TYR A 71 -7.72 -0.69 9.88
N PRO A 72 -8.90 -1.33 9.82
CA PRO A 72 -9.30 -2.30 10.82
C PRO A 72 -8.56 -3.64 10.61
N ALA A 73 -8.60 -4.54 11.59
CA ALA A 73 -7.82 -5.79 11.56
C ALA A 73 -8.20 -6.73 10.38
N GLU A 74 -9.42 -6.62 9.86
CA GLU A 74 -9.88 -7.35 8.68
C GLU A 74 -9.13 -6.93 7.40
N SER A 75 -8.73 -5.65 7.30
CA SER A 75 -7.96 -5.16 6.15
C SER A 75 -6.60 -5.86 6.02
N GLN A 76 -5.99 -6.24 7.15
CA GLN A 76 -4.69 -6.92 7.19
C GLN A 76 -4.76 -8.38 6.76
N ARG A 77 -5.98 -8.96 6.71
CA ARG A 77 -6.26 -10.33 6.27
C ARG A 77 -6.72 -10.40 4.80
N GLY A 78 -7.06 -9.26 4.20
CA GLY A 78 -7.55 -9.15 2.82
C GLY A 78 -6.69 -8.22 1.96
N LEU A 79 -7.21 -7.81 0.81
CA LEU A 79 -6.54 -6.89 -0.12
C LEU A 79 -7.49 -5.75 -0.49
N TRP A 80 -7.34 -4.60 0.15
CA TRP A 80 -8.28 -3.47 -0.01
C TRP A 80 -7.79 -2.37 -0.97
N GLY A 81 -6.58 -2.50 -1.53
CA GLY A 81 -6.10 -1.61 -2.60
C GLY A 81 -5.92 -0.15 -2.15
N GLY A 82 -5.49 0.05 -0.91
CA GLY A 82 -5.35 1.38 -0.29
C GLY A 82 -6.65 1.98 0.24
N GLU A 83 -7.78 1.28 0.14
CA GLU A 83 -9.02 1.71 0.78
C GLU A 83 -9.03 1.41 2.28
N GLY A 84 -9.76 2.24 3.03
CA GLY A 84 -9.88 2.14 4.48
C GLY A 84 -11.12 2.87 4.97
N TRP A 85 -11.32 2.89 6.29
CA TRP A 85 -12.44 3.62 6.87
C TRP A 85 -12.07 5.09 6.99
N ILE A 86 -12.98 5.95 6.52
CA ILE A 86 -12.87 7.40 6.72
C ILE A 86 -13.72 7.76 7.93
N LEU A 87 -13.07 8.25 8.98
CA LEU A 87 -13.72 8.73 10.19
C LEU A 87 -13.76 10.26 10.14
N GLY A 88 -14.94 10.82 9.88
CA GLY A 88 -15.06 12.27 9.71
C GLY A 88 -16.41 12.82 10.14
N HIS A 89 -16.67 14.04 9.67
CA HIS A 89 -17.89 14.76 9.96
C HIS A 89 -18.51 15.24 8.65
N ARG A 90 -19.83 15.39 8.65
CA ARG A 90 -20.57 16.07 7.59
C ARG A 90 -21.53 17.08 8.22
N TYR A 91 -21.90 18.09 7.44
CA TYR A 91 -23.02 18.96 7.77
C TYR A 91 -24.31 18.38 7.18
N ILE A 92 -25.45 18.65 7.83
CA ILE A 92 -26.76 18.24 7.32
C ILE A 92 -27.06 19.06 6.05
N ASP A 93 -27.63 18.41 5.03
CA ASP A 93 -27.92 19.02 3.72
C ASP A 93 -26.73 19.73 3.04
N ASN A 94 -25.50 19.41 3.47
CA ASN A 94 -24.26 20.06 3.05
C ASN A 94 -24.20 21.58 3.33
N ASP A 95 -25.04 22.09 4.23
CA ASP A 95 -25.03 23.49 4.63
C ASP A 95 -24.14 23.71 5.86
N LYS A 96 -23.16 24.62 5.75
CA LYS A 96 -22.22 24.97 6.83
C LYS A 96 -22.91 25.55 8.07
N LEU A 97 -24.10 26.15 7.93
CA LEU A 97 -24.87 26.69 9.05
C LEU A 97 -25.69 25.62 9.79
N SER A 98 -25.85 24.43 9.19
CA SER A 98 -26.55 23.32 9.80
C SER A 98 -25.70 22.59 10.85
N LYS A 99 -26.32 21.61 11.54
CA LYS A 99 -25.63 20.83 12.58
C LYS A 99 -24.56 19.91 11.98
N ARG A 100 -23.39 19.86 12.63
CA ARG A 100 -22.30 18.93 12.28
C ARG A 100 -22.55 17.56 12.91
N VAL A 101 -22.53 16.50 12.10
CA VAL A 101 -22.74 15.11 12.53
C VAL A 101 -21.54 14.23 12.18
N LYS A 102 -21.24 13.24 13.03
CA LYS A 102 -20.19 12.24 12.77
C LYS A 102 -20.65 11.28 11.68
N LYS A 103 -19.77 10.97 10.73
CA LYS A 103 -20.02 10.00 9.66
C LYS A 103 -18.81 9.10 9.47
N VAL A 104 -19.09 7.81 9.36
CA VAL A 104 -18.11 6.80 9.00
C VAL A 104 -18.43 6.31 7.60
N TRP A 105 -17.46 6.40 6.70
CA TRP A 105 -17.55 5.82 5.36
C TRP A 105 -16.74 4.53 5.34
N LYS A 106 -17.39 3.44 4.93
CA LYS A 106 -16.80 2.11 4.84
C LYS A 106 -16.70 1.70 3.37
N PRO A 107 -15.62 1.00 2.96
CA PRO A 107 -15.49 0.47 1.62
C PRO A 107 -16.45 -0.70 1.39
N GLN A 108 -16.73 -1.00 0.12
CA GLN A 108 -17.51 -2.17 -0.25
C GLN A 108 -16.58 -3.38 -0.40
N LEU A 109 -16.92 -4.48 0.28
CA LEU A 109 -16.08 -5.68 0.36
C LEU A 109 -16.75 -6.85 -0.35
N PHE A 110 -15.94 -7.64 -1.05
CA PHE A 110 -16.36 -8.83 -1.78
C PHE A 110 -15.40 -9.98 -1.47
N GLN A 111 -15.93 -11.20 -1.41
CA GLN A 111 -15.10 -12.39 -1.34
C GLN A 111 -14.93 -12.95 -2.76
N ARG A 112 -13.68 -13.06 -3.20
CA ARG A 112 -13.33 -13.55 -4.54
C ARG A 112 -12.17 -14.52 -4.46
N GLU A 113 -12.10 -15.43 -5.43
CA GLU A 113 -11.00 -16.36 -5.59
C GLU A 113 -10.00 -15.78 -6.60
N LEU A 114 -8.74 -15.67 -6.19
CA LEU A 114 -7.63 -15.21 -7.03
C LEU A 114 -6.60 -16.34 -7.15
N TYR A 115 -6.08 -16.55 -8.35
CA TYR A 115 -5.04 -17.54 -8.62
C TYR A 115 -3.68 -16.86 -8.79
N SER A 116 -2.65 -17.44 -8.19
CA SER A 116 -1.25 -17.04 -8.37
C SER A 116 -0.53 -18.08 -9.22
N GLU A 117 0.13 -17.65 -10.29
CA GLU A 117 0.96 -18.49 -11.15
C GLU A 117 2.29 -18.83 -10.45
N ILE A 118 2.87 -17.86 -9.72
CA ILE A 118 4.15 -18.07 -9.02
C ILE A 118 4.00 -19.07 -7.87
N LEU A 119 2.87 -19.01 -7.15
CA LEU A 119 2.62 -19.89 -6.02
C LEU A 119 1.89 -21.18 -6.41
N ASP A 120 1.26 -21.20 -7.59
CA ASP A 120 0.38 -22.26 -8.10
C ASP A 120 -0.76 -22.61 -7.15
N THR A 121 -1.37 -21.59 -6.56
CA THR A 121 -2.44 -21.75 -5.57
C THR A 121 -3.55 -20.73 -5.76
N LYS A 122 -4.78 -21.15 -5.42
CA LYS A 122 -5.96 -20.28 -5.35
C LYS A 122 -6.14 -19.77 -3.92
N PHE A 123 -6.49 -18.49 -3.79
CA PHE A 123 -6.75 -17.84 -2.52
C PHE A 123 -8.16 -17.27 -2.51
N SER A 124 -8.95 -17.58 -1.48
CA SER A 124 -10.21 -16.90 -1.21
C SER A 124 -9.92 -15.68 -0.33
N VAL A 125 -10.00 -14.48 -0.92
CA VAL A 125 -9.57 -13.23 -0.27
C VAL A 125 -10.69 -12.20 -0.33
N THR A 126 -10.82 -11.42 0.74
CA THR A 126 -11.69 -10.24 0.76
C THR A 126 -11.03 -9.09 0.01
N VAL A 127 -11.68 -8.64 -1.06
CA VAL A 127 -11.20 -7.58 -1.96
C VAL A 127 -12.22 -6.45 -2.08
N THR A 128 -11.75 -5.26 -2.46
CA THR A 128 -12.59 -4.12 -2.89
C THR A 128 -12.68 -4.10 -4.42
N MET A 129 -13.62 -3.33 -4.98
CA MET A 129 -13.70 -3.14 -6.45
C MET A 129 -12.40 -2.53 -7.00
N ARG A 130 -11.85 -1.50 -6.33
CA ARG A 130 -10.57 -0.89 -6.72
C ARG A 130 -9.44 -1.89 -6.79
N THR A 131 -9.35 -2.85 -5.86
CA THR A 131 -8.32 -3.90 -5.93
C THR A 131 -8.44 -4.72 -7.20
N LEU A 132 -9.65 -5.05 -7.65
CA LEU A 132 -9.87 -5.78 -8.89
C LEU A 132 -9.44 -4.93 -10.10
N ASP A 133 -9.83 -3.66 -10.14
CA ASP A 133 -9.43 -2.74 -11.21
C ASP A 133 -7.88 -2.63 -11.29
N LEU A 134 -7.19 -2.51 -10.15
CA LEU A 134 -5.73 -2.45 -10.09
C LEU A 134 -5.05 -3.77 -10.50
N ILE A 135 -5.70 -4.92 -10.27
CA ILE A 135 -5.22 -6.22 -10.74
C ILE A 135 -5.33 -6.30 -12.26
N ASP A 136 -6.43 -5.81 -12.82
CA ASP A 136 -6.65 -5.78 -14.26
C ASP A 136 -5.68 -4.80 -14.96
N GLU A 137 -5.47 -3.61 -14.40
CA GLU A 137 -4.46 -2.64 -14.86
C GLU A 137 -3.03 -3.20 -14.80
N ALA A 138 -2.74 -4.05 -13.81
CA ALA A 138 -1.45 -4.70 -13.67
C ALA A 138 -1.26 -5.91 -14.60
N TYR A 139 -2.32 -6.33 -15.31
CA TYR A 139 -2.40 -7.54 -16.13
C TYR A 139 -2.12 -8.84 -15.36
N GLY A 140 -2.62 -8.91 -14.13
CA GLY A 140 -2.58 -10.14 -13.33
C GLY A 140 -2.27 -9.92 -11.85
N PHE A 141 -2.74 -10.87 -11.04
CA PHE A 141 -2.63 -10.82 -9.59
C PHE A 141 -1.17 -10.76 -9.10
N ASP A 142 -0.31 -11.61 -9.65
CA ASP A 142 1.10 -11.68 -9.26
C ASP A 142 1.83 -10.38 -9.60
N PHE A 143 1.55 -9.79 -10.77
CA PHE A 143 2.11 -8.49 -11.14
C PHE A 143 1.66 -7.37 -10.22
N TYR A 144 0.37 -7.33 -9.85
CA TYR A 144 -0.14 -6.36 -8.89
C TYR A 144 0.62 -6.44 -7.56
N ILE A 145 0.78 -7.63 -6.98
CA ILE A 145 1.49 -7.83 -5.71
C ILE A 145 2.97 -7.44 -5.81
N LEU A 146 3.64 -7.79 -6.91
CA LEU A 146 5.07 -7.50 -7.10
C LEU A 146 5.34 -6.01 -7.38
N LYS A 147 4.49 -5.34 -8.16
CA LYS A 147 4.63 -3.93 -8.54
C LYS A 147 4.23 -2.98 -7.40
N THR A 148 3.16 -3.28 -6.70
CA THR A 148 2.60 -2.37 -5.67
C THR A 148 3.54 -2.26 -4.47
N PRO A 149 3.91 -1.05 -4.02
CA PRO A 149 4.77 -0.85 -2.87
C PRO A 149 4.03 -1.10 -1.54
N LYS A 150 4.77 -1.14 -0.42
CA LYS A 150 4.24 -1.51 0.90
C LYS A 150 3.18 -0.52 1.38
N GLU A 151 3.45 0.77 1.17
CA GLU A 151 2.61 1.89 1.53
C GLU A 151 1.25 1.89 0.81
N ASP A 152 1.18 1.39 -0.43
CA ASP A 152 -0.06 1.35 -1.20
C ASP A 152 -0.83 0.05 -0.98
N LEU A 153 -0.12 -1.06 -0.73
CA LEU A 153 -0.76 -2.35 -0.50
C LEU A 153 -1.54 -2.37 0.83
N CYS A 154 -1.02 -1.69 1.85
CA CYS A 154 -1.65 -1.51 3.18
C CYS A 154 -2.14 -2.80 3.87
N SER A 155 -1.62 -3.97 3.48
CA SER A 155 -2.05 -5.28 3.98
C SER A 155 -0.87 -6.18 4.30
N LYS A 156 -0.86 -6.73 5.51
CA LYS A 156 0.10 -7.75 5.94
C LYS A 156 0.03 -9.01 5.06
N PHE A 157 -1.16 -9.53 4.80
CA PHE A 157 -1.35 -10.71 3.94
C PHE A 157 -0.73 -10.50 2.55
N GLY A 158 -0.95 -9.33 1.94
CA GLY A 158 -0.35 -8.99 0.65
C GLY A 158 1.19 -8.94 0.69
N MET A 159 1.77 -8.41 1.77
CA MET A 159 3.23 -8.37 1.95
C MET A 159 3.83 -9.76 2.19
N ASP A 160 3.11 -10.63 2.90
CA ASP A 160 3.51 -12.02 3.11
C ASP A 160 3.49 -12.81 1.79
N LEU A 161 2.46 -12.61 0.95
CA LEU A 161 2.43 -13.13 -0.42
C LEU A 161 3.60 -12.62 -1.25
N LYS A 162 3.88 -11.32 -1.21
CA LYS A 162 5.00 -10.70 -1.93
C LYS A 162 6.33 -11.33 -1.52
N ARG A 163 6.56 -11.54 -0.23
CA ARG A 163 7.75 -12.23 0.29
C ARG A 163 7.83 -13.66 -0.24
N GLY A 164 6.72 -14.42 -0.19
CA GLY A 164 6.66 -15.79 -0.70
C GLY A 164 7.01 -15.88 -2.18
N MET A 165 6.42 -15.03 -3.00
CA MET A 165 6.71 -14.94 -4.43
C MET A 165 8.18 -14.59 -4.70
N LEU A 166 8.72 -13.56 -4.05
CA LEU A 166 10.12 -13.15 -4.22
C LEU A 166 11.10 -14.24 -3.80
N LEU A 167 10.82 -14.98 -2.72
CA LEU A 167 11.65 -16.11 -2.31
C LEU A 167 11.64 -17.23 -3.35
N ARG A 168 10.47 -17.52 -3.94
CA ARG A 168 10.33 -18.57 -4.96
C ARG A 168 11.02 -18.19 -6.27
N LEU A 169 10.94 -16.92 -6.67
CA LEU A 169 11.67 -16.37 -7.81
C LEU A 169 13.19 -16.39 -7.59
N ALA A 170 13.65 -16.01 -6.38
CA ALA A 170 15.08 -15.96 -6.07
C ALA A 170 15.72 -17.36 -5.97
N ARG A 171 15.00 -18.34 -5.40
CA ARG A 171 15.49 -19.72 -5.26
C ARG A 171 15.34 -20.55 -6.53
N ARG A 172 14.50 -20.13 -7.48
CA ARG A 172 14.10 -20.93 -8.66
C ARG A 172 13.65 -22.33 -8.26
N ASP A 173 12.67 -22.37 -7.35
CA ASP A 173 12.21 -23.59 -6.71
C ASP A 173 11.73 -24.65 -7.74
N PRO A 174 12.34 -25.86 -7.77
CA PRO A 174 11.92 -26.91 -8.69
C PRO A 174 10.52 -27.45 -8.41
N GLN A 175 9.93 -27.16 -7.24
CA GLN A 175 8.57 -27.62 -6.89
C GLN A 175 7.46 -26.90 -7.68
N LEU A 176 7.75 -25.79 -8.37
CA LEU A 176 6.78 -25.16 -9.26
C LEU A 176 6.61 -26.01 -10.54
N HIS A 177 5.42 -26.58 -10.75
CA HIS A 177 5.13 -27.48 -11.88
C HIS A 177 6.22 -28.55 -12.09
N PRO A 178 6.33 -29.54 -11.19
CA PRO A 178 7.40 -30.54 -11.24
C PRO A 178 7.39 -31.34 -12.55
N ASP A 179 6.20 -31.56 -13.12
CA ASP A 179 6.01 -32.35 -14.34
C ASP A 179 6.25 -31.52 -15.63
N ASP A 180 6.19 -30.19 -15.56
CA ASP A 180 6.28 -29.29 -16.73
C ASP A 180 7.45 -28.27 -16.60
N PRO A 181 8.69 -28.68 -16.93
CA PRO A 181 9.86 -27.81 -16.80
C PRO A 181 9.81 -26.59 -17.73
N GLU A 182 9.24 -26.72 -18.92
CA GLU A 182 9.11 -25.62 -19.90
C GLU A 182 8.18 -24.53 -19.39
N ARG A 183 7.01 -24.92 -18.84
CA ARG A 183 6.05 -24.00 -18.24
C ARG A 183 6.66 -23.25 -17.06
N ARG A 184 7.38 -23.96 -16.19
CA ARG A 184 8.13 -23.35 -15.08
C ARG A 184 9.12 -22.30 -15.57
N ALA A 185 9.92 -22.62 -16.59
CA ALA A 185 10.88 -21.67 -17.15
C ALA A 185 10.19 -20.41 -17.72
N ALA A 186 9.09 -20.60 -18.47
CA ALA A 186 8.31 -19.50 -19.02
C ALA A 186 7.72 -18.58 -17.93
N ILE A 187 7.24 -19.14 -16.81
CA ILE A 187 6.77 -18.35 -15.66
C ILE A 187 7.92 -17.51 -15.08
N TYR A 188 9.08 -18.12 -14.84
CA TYR A 188 10.22 -17.38 -14.30
C TYR A 188 10.69 -16.27 -15.24
N ASP A 189 10.67 -16.50 -16.55
CA ASP A 189 11.03 -15.49 -17.54
C ASP A 189 9.99 -14.36 -17.62
N LYS A 190 8.70 -14.67 -17.48
CA LYS A 190 7.61 -13.68 -17.43
C LYS A 190 7.77 -12.69 -16.26
N TYR A 191 8.17 -13.16 -15.08
CA TYR A 191 8.32 -12.33 -13.88
C TYR A 191 9.75 -11.82 -13.66
N LYS A 192 10.69 -12.15 -14.56
CA LYS A 192 12.03 -11.58 -14.56
C LYS A 192 11.91 -10.10 -14.92
N LYS A 193 12.09 -9.22 -13.93
CA LYS A 193 12.13 -7.78 -14.19
C LYS A 193 13.18 -7.50 -15.28
N PRO A 194 12.85 -6.74 -16.34
CA PRO A 194 13.89 -6.16 -17.19
C PRO A 194 14.75 -5.27 -16.28
N SER A 195 16.06 -5.36 -16.42
CA SER A 195 17.08 -4.81 -15.53
C SER A 195 17.19 -3.27 -15.55
N GLY A 196 16.07 -2.52 -15.60
CA GLY A 196 16.09 -1.10 -15.95
C GLY A 196 15.01 -0.19 -15.34
N SER A 197 14.24 -0.61 -14.33
CA SER A 197 13.32 0.32 -13.64
C SER A 197 13.72 0.47 -12.16
N ALA A 198 14.63 1.43 -11.92
CA ALA A 198 14.92 2.01 -10.62
C ALA A 198 13.93 3.15 -10.33
#